data_AF-A0A2G9M4A4-F1
#
_entry.id   AF-A0A2G9M4A4-F1
#
_cell.length_a   1.000
_cell.length_b   1.000
_cell.length_c   1.000
_cell.angle_alpha   90.00
_cell.angle_beta   90.00
_cell.angle_gamma   90.00
#
_symmetry.space_group_name_H-M   'P 1'
#
loop_
_entity.id
_entity.type
_entity.pdbx_description
1 polymer ?
#
loop_
_entity_poly.entity_id
_entity_poly.type
_entity_poly.pdbx_seq_one_letter_code
_entity_poly.pdbx_strand_id
1 'polypeptide(L)'
;MEEVENETLTVDDQAVAEQPADESCVDEWKCLDDSTQGHVLADCSVSETKICENGCEDNRCVIPEGCEPGWKCIDESRKAYQEASCRYINKQTCDWKCEDSQCVEKPANYTEPVEEQPPTSYAEENQEPEEAETSNIAEINQGETQVLNVGGKQYNLTLYFITETEVKLDVDGVRSDWLMDGDDFVYQDIRITVRYILFQSYPGGKKIVGYSVGSSG
;
A
#
# COMPACT_ATOMS: atom_id res chain seq x y z
N MET A 1 22.59 -39.06 -26.83
CA MET A 1 22.17 -38.53 -28.15
C MET A 1 20.65 -38.60 -28.08
N GLU A 2 20.06 -37.59 -27.44
CA GLU A 2 18.63 -37.48 -27.22
C GLU A 2 18.04 -36.66 -28.36
N GLU A 3 17.03 -37.23 -29.02
CA GLU A 3 16.31 -36.62 -30.12
C GLU A 3 15.35 -35.58 -29.55
N VAL A 4 15.49 -34.33 -29.98
CA VAL A 4 14.59 -33.23 -29.64
C VAL A 4 13.49 -33.22 -30.69
N GLU A 5 12.29 -33.65 -30.32
CA GLU A 5 11.09 -33.56 -31.15
C GLU A 5 10.59 -32.11 -31.18
N ASN A 6 10.49 -31.57 -32.39
CA ASN A 6 10.15 -30.18 -32.65
C ASN A 6 8.64 -30.10 -32.92
N GLU A 7 7.84 -29.75 -31.91
CA GLU A 7 6.39 -29.58 -32.05
C GLU A 7 6.07 -28.25 -32.75
N THR A 8 5.63 -28.36 -34.00
CA THR A 8 5.05 -27.27 -34.78
C THR A 8 3.72 -26.82 -34.17
N LEU A 9 3.72 -25.63 -33.56
CA LEU A 9 2.51 -24.92 -33.13
C LEU A 9 1.71 -24.47 -34.37
N THR A 10 0.54 -25.06 -34.56
CA THR A 10 -0.46 -24.57 -35.53
C THR A 10 -1.19 -23.38 -34.91
N VAL A 11 -1.00 -22.20 -35.49
CA VAL A 11 -1.78 -21.00 -35.15
C VAL A 11 -3.13 -21.16 -35.84
N ASP A 12 -4.17 -21.48 -35.06
CA ASP A 12 -5.55 -21.48 -35.52
C ASP A 12 -5.95 -20.06 -35.93
N ASP A 13 -6.16 -19.90 -37.24
CA ASP A 13 -6.66 -18.72 -37.93
C ASP A 13 -8.13 -18.51 -37.49
N GLN A 14 -8.33 -17.79 -36.38
CA GLN A 14 -9.65 -17.39 -35.92
C GLN A 14 -10.22 -16.37 -36.91
N ALA A 15 -11.30 -16.78 -37.57
CA ALA A 15 -12.13 -15.94 -38.42
C ALA A 15 -12.50 -14.64 -37.70
N VAL A 16 -11.88 -13.54 -38.12
CA VAL A 16 -12.25 -12.18 -37.76
C VAL A 16 -13.64 -11.94 -38.32
N ALA A 17 -14.65 -11.96 -37.44
CA ALA A 17 -16.00 -11.58 -37.81
C ALA A 17 -15.96 -10.14 -38.34
N GLU A 18 -16.33 -9.96 -39.61
CA GLU A 18 -16.53 -8.64 -40.22
C GLU A 18 -17.55 -7.87 -39.37
N GLN A 19 -17.06 -6.93 -38.56
CA GLN A 19 -17.91 -6.03 -37.80
C GLN A 19 -18.67 -5.12 -38.77
N PRO A 20 -19.97 -4.85 -38.52
CA PRO A 20 -20.74 -3.95 -39.36
C PRO A 20 -20.10 -2.56 -39.38
N ALA A 21 -19.75 -2.09 -40.58
CA ALA A 21 -19.30 -0.73 -40.80
C ALA A 21 -20.44 0.26 -40.52
N ASP A 22 -20.05 1.43 -40.02
CA ASP A 22 -20.83 2.68 -39.93
C ASP A 22 -21.82 2.84 -38.76
N GLU A 23 -21.28 2.90 -37.54
CA GLU A 23 -21.61 4.02 -36.66
C GLU A 23 -20.43 4.99 -36.70
N SER A 24 -20.67 6.22 -37.16
CA SER A 24 -19.63 7.27 -37.18
C SER A 24 -19.01 7.41 -35.80
N CYS A 25 -17.70 7.19 -35.68
CA CYS A 25 -17.00 7.37 -34.41
C CYS A 25 -17.13 8.83 -33.97
N VAL A 26 -17.71 9.02 -32.79
CA VAL A 26 -17.84 10.32 -32.14
C VAL A 26 -16.73 10.42 -31.10
N ASP A 27 -16.15 11.61 -30.97
CA ASP A 27 -15.17 11.92 -29.93
C ASP A 27 -15.86 11.88 -28.55
N GLU A 28 -15.76 10.75 -27.85
CA GLU A 28 -16.41 10.51 -26.56
C GLU A 28 -15.74 9.42 -25.71
N TRP A 29 -16.04 9.41 -24.41
CA TRP A 29 -15.70 8.27 -23.55
C TRP A 29 -16.73 7.16 -23.74
N LYS A 30 -16.26 5.93 -23.99
CA LYS A 30 -17.10 4.74 -24.19
C LYS A 30 -16.57 3.56 -23.39
N CYS A 31 -17.44 2.65 -22.99
CA CYS A 31 -17.01 1.35 -22.47
C CYS A 31 -16.42 0.53 -23.64
N LEU A 32 -15.16 0.13 -23.53
CA LEU A 32 -14.50 -0.75 -24.49
C LEU A 32 -14.83 -2.22 -24.19
N ASP A 33 -14.92 -2.54 -22.90
CA ASP A 33 -15.36 -3.82 -22.35
C ASP A 33 -16.02 -3.60 -20.97
N ASP A 34 -16.43 -4.67 -20.31
CA ASP A 34 -17.13 -4.63 -19.02
C ASP A 34 -16.32 -3.96 -17.88
N SER A 35 -15.01 -3.81 -18.04
CA SER A 35 -14.07 -3.31 -17.02
C SER A 35 -13.20 -2.14 -17.48
N THR A 36 -13.30 -1.74 -18.75
CA THR A 36 -12.41 -0.72 -19.34
C THR A 36 -13.21 0.35 -20.04
N GLN A 37 -12.97 1.60 -19.68
CA GLN A 37 -13.47 2.79 -20.37
C GLN A 37 -12.34 3.38 -21.22
N GLY A 38 -12.63 3.82 -22.44
CA GLY A 38 -11.67 4.47 -23.31
C GLY A 38 -12.21 5.75 -23.94
N HIS A 39 -11.32 6.70 -24.22
CA HIS A 39 -11.66 7.91 -24.98
C HIS A 39 -11.49 7.61 -26.47
N VAL A 40 -12.61 7.39 -27.15
CA VAL A 40 -12.68 7.11 -28.59
C VAL A 40 -12.68 8.43 -29.33
N LEU A 41 -11.72 8.63 -30.22
CA LEU A 41 -11.59 9.82 -31.06
C LEU A 41 -12.45 9.70 -32.33
N ALA A 42 -12.62 10.82 -33.05
CA ALA A 42 -13.40 10.87 -34.29
C ALA A 42 -12.85 9.99 -35.43
N ASP A 43 -11.58 9.57 -35.36
CA ASP A 43 -10.96 8.63 -36.28
C ASP A 43 -11.06 7.16 -35.82
N CYS A 44 -11.90 6.89 -34.82
CA CYS A 44 -12.09 5.60 -34.15
C CYS A 44 -10.87 5.09 -33.37
N SER A 45 -9.81 5.88 -33.23
CA SER A 45 -8.68 5.52 -32.38
C SER A 45 -9.02 5.77 -30.91
N VAL A 46 -8.38 5.01 -30.01
CA VAL A 46 -8.53 5.21 -28.56
C VAL A 46 -7.30 5.95 -28.05
N SER A 47 -7.49 7.14 -27.47
CA SER A 47 -6.37 7.96 -26.98
C SER A 47 -5.98 7.65 -25.55
N GLU A 48 -6.95 7.31 -24.71
CA GLU A 48 -6.78 7.07 -23.28
C GLU A 48 -7.65 5.90 -22.84
N THR A 49 -7.16 5.13 -21.87
CA THR A 49 -7.90 4.01 -21.26
C THR A 49 -7.88 4.13 -19.74
N LYS A 50 -9.00 3.81 -19.11
CA LYS A 50 -9.19 3.78 -17.67
C LYS A 50 -9.83 2.47 -17.25
N ILE A 51 -9.26 1.82 -16.24
CA ILE A 51 -9.83 0.62 -15.64
C ILE A 51 -10.95 1.03 -14.68
N CYS A 52 -12.13 0.42 -14.83
CA CYS A 52 -13.29 0.59 -13.98
C CYS A 52 -13.37 -0.59 -12.99
N GLU A 53 -12.90 -0.40 -11.75
CA GLU A 53 -12.82 -1.47 -10.74
C GLU A 53 -14.18 -2.12 -10.40
N ASN A 54 -15.29 -1.41 -10.61
CA ASN A 54 -16.64 -1.89 -10.34
C ASN A 54 -17.47 -2.11 -11.61
N GLY A 55 -16.80 -2.15 -12.77
CA GLY A 55 -17.44 -2.33 -14.08
C GLY A 55 -17.72 -1.03 -14.83
N CYS A 56 -18.02 -1.15 -16.12
CA CYS A 56 -18.35 -0.04 -17.02
C CYS A 56 -19.77 -0.23 -17.58
N GLU A 57 -20.65 0.75 -17.31
CA GLU A 57 -22.05 0.73 -17.73
C GLU A 57 -22.44 2.11 -18.27
N ASP A 58 -23.28 2.17 -19.31
CA ASP A 58 -23.71 3.42 -19.96
C ASP A 58 -22.56 4.37 -20.30
N ASN A 59 -21.47 3.81 -20.84
CA ASN A 59 -20.24 4.54 -21.19
C ASN A 59 -19.55 5.24 -20.02
N ARG A 60 -19.77 4.78 -18.78
CA ARG A 60 -19.20 5.33 -17.54
C ARG A 60 -18.71 4.22 -16.62
N CYS A 61 -17.61 4.44 -15.93
CA CYS A 61 -17.25 3.55 -14.82
C CYS A 61 -18.33 3.61 -13.73
N VAL A 62 -18.80 2.44 -13.30
CA VAL A 62 -19.73 2.30 -12.18
C VAL A 62 -19.02 2.76 -10.92
N ILE A 63 -19.65 3.73 -10.24
CA ILE A 63 -19.20 4.20 -8.94
C ILE A 63 -20.06 3.46 -7.90
N PRO A 64 -19.47 2.65 -7.02
CA PRO A 64 -20.22 1.95 -6.00
C PRO A 64 -20.87 2.94 -5.02
N GLU A 65 -22.02 2.56 -4.49
CA GLU A 65 -22.80 3.39 -3.58
C GLU A 65 -21.98 3.80 -2.35
N GLY A 66 -21.97 5.09 -2.02
CA GLY A 66 -21.18 5.64 -0.91
C GLY A 66 -19.76 6.09 -1.26
N CYS A 67 -19.34 6.00 -2.52
CA CYS A 67 -18.01 6.45 -2.99
C CYS A 67 -18.06 7.77 -3.76
N GLU A 68 -18.68 8.77 -3.16
CA GLU A 68 -18.70 10.12 -3.70
C GLU A 68 -17.32 10.79 -3.50
N PRO A 69 -16.67 11.26 -4.59
CA PRO A 69 -15.37 11.89 -4.48
C PRO A 69 -15.39 13.10 -3.53
N GLY A 70 -14.46 13.15 -2.59
CA GLY A 70 -14.40 14.22 -1.61
C GLY A 70 -13.57 13.89 -0.40
N TRP A 71 -13.29 14.90 0.43
CA TRP A 71 -12.71 14.66 1.74
C TRP A 71 -13.72 13.89 2.60
N LYS A 72 -13.24 12.89 3.33
CA LYS A 72 -14.00 12.12 4.32
C LYS A 72 -13.12 11.88 5.55
N CYS A 73 -13.75 11.85 6.72
CA CYS A 73 -13.09 11.31 7.91
C CYS A 73 -12.95 9.80 7.74
N ILE A 74 -11.72 9.29 7.84
CA ILE A 74 -11.46 7.85 7.83
C ILE A 74 -11.53 7.28 9.24
N ASP A 75 -11.23 8.09 10.25
CA ASP A 75 -11.43 7.83 11.67
C ASP A 75 -11.52 9.17 12.45
N GLU A 76 -11.53 9.11 13.78
CA GLU A 76 -11.66 10.29 14.65
C GLU A 76 -10.50 11.27 14.51
N SER A 77 -9.31 10.84 14.09
CA SER A 77 -8.11 11.69 14.05
C SER A 77 -7.55 11.91 12.66
N ARG A 78 -8.16 11.34 11.62
CA ARG A 78 -7.65 11.44 10.24
C ARG A 78 -8.76 11.64 9.21
N LYS A 79 -8.43 12.40 8.17
CA LYS A 79 -9.23 12.52 6.94
C LYS A 79 -8.42 12.16 5.72
N ALA A 80 -9.10 11.78 4.65
CA ALA A 80 -8.48 11.52 3.36
C ALA A 80 -9.44 11.93 2.24
N TYR A 81 -8.91 12.16 1.05
CA TYR A 81 -9.71 12.39 -0.14
C TYR A 81 -10.10 11.03 -0.75
N GLN A 82 -11.39 10.73 -0.75
CA GLN A 82 -11.96 9.56 -1.41
C GLN A 82 -12.04 9.85 -2.92
N GLU A 83 -11.49 8.97 -3.75
CA GLU A 83 -11.65 8.99 -5.20
C GLU A 83 -12.96 8.30 -5.62
N ALA A 84 -13.34 8.46 -6.90
CA ALA A 84 -14.52 7.78 -7.46
C ALA A 84 -14.40 6.24 -7.44
N SER A 85 -13.18 5.71 -7.28
CA SER A 85 -12.91 4.29 -7.07
C SER A 85 -13.03 3.83 -5.61
N CYS A 86 -13.54 4.68 -4.70
CA CYS A 86 -13.52 4.49 -3.24
C CYS A 86 -12.15 4.52 -2.57
N ARG A 87 -11.06 4.62 -3.34
CA ARG A 87 -9.72 4.65 -2.78
C ARG A 87 -9.48 5.96 -2.06
N TYR A 88 -8.84 5.88 -0.89
CA TYR A 88 -8.42 7.06 -0.13
C TYR A 88 -7.00 7.46 -0.51
N ILE A 89 -6.85 8.73 -0.92
CA ILE A 89 -5.56 9.40 -1.19
C ILE A 89 -5.42 10.64 -0.30
N ASN A 90 -4.25 11.28 -0.31
CA ASN A 90 -3.99 12.54 0.41
C ASN A 90 -4.43 12.50 1.88
N LYS A 91 -3.98 11.48 2.63
CA LYS A 91 -4.30 11.34 4.07
C LYS A 91 -3.75 12.54 4.85
N GLN A 92 -4.54 13.05 5.79
CA GLN A 92 -4.19 14.15 6.67
C GLN A 92 -4.62 13.81 8.11
N THR A 93 -3.70 13.93 9.05
CA THR A 93 -3.98 13.84 10.49
C THR A 93 -4.56 15.18 10.99
N CYS A 94 -5.58 15.09 11.83
CA CYS A 94 -6.23 16.21 12.49
C CYS A 94 -5.70 16.31 13.92
N ASP A 95 -5.28 17.51 14.36
CA ASP A 95 -4.68 17.72 15.68
C ASP A 95 -5.63 17.43 16.85
N TRP A 96 -6.94 17.47 16.62
CA TRP A 96 -7.93 17.16 17.64
C TRP A 96 -8.91 16.08 17.18
N LYS A 97 -9.80 16.40 16.23
CA LYS A 97 -10.69 15.41 15.65
C LYS A 97 -11.08 15.72 14.21
N CYS A 98 -11.47 14.70 13.48
CA CYS A 98 -12.18 14.81 12.21
C CYS A 98 -13.69 14.71 12.45
N GLU A 99 -14.44 15.68 11.95
CA GLU A 99 -15.90 15.72 12.01
C GLU A 99 -16.43 16.33 10.72
N ASP A 100 -17.51 15.78 10.17
CA ASP A 100 -18.14 16.26 8.92
C ASP A 100 -17.14 16.47 7.77
N SER A 101 -16.18 15.56 7.64
CA SER A 101 -15.10 15.60 6.63
C SER A 101 -14.11 16.76 6.76
N GLN A 102 -14.07 17.42 7.92
CA GLN A 102 -13.17 18.53 8.23
C GLN A 102 -12.35 18.23 9.49
N CYS A 103 -11.12 18.75 9.55
CA CYS A 103 -10.37 18.74 10.81
C CYS A 103 -10.87 19.90 11.67
N VAL A 104 -11.36 19.58 12.86
CA VAL A 104 -11.83 20.55 13.84
C VAL A 104 -10.65 20.97 14.72
N GLU A 105 -10.47 22.27 14.91
CA GLU A 105 -9.43 22.81 15.80
C GLU A 105 -9.77 22.59 17.27
N LYS A 106 -8.75 22.26 18.09
CA LYS A 106 -8.88 22.09 19.54
C LYS A 106 -9.55 23.35 20.14
N PRO A 107 -10.63 23.24 20.94
CA PRO A 107 -11.29 24.39 21.54
C PRO A 107 -10.37 25.00 22.57
N ALA A 108 -10.41 26.32 22.68
CA ALA A 108 -9.67 27.05 23.70
C ALA A 108 -10.00 26.60 25.15
N ASN A 109 -11.18 26.01 25.39
CA ASN A 109 -11.64 25.60 26.72
C ASN A 109 -11.56 24.09 26.98
N TYR A 110 -10.84 23.33 26.15
CA TYR A 110 -10.71 21.90 26.37
C TYR A 110 -9.71 21.62 27.49
N THR A 111 -10.21 21.10 28.60
CA THR A 111 -9.41 20.47 29.65
C THR A 111 -9.28 19.00 29.31
N GLU A 112 -8.05 18.51 29.15
CA GLU A 112 -7.82 17.07 29.01
C GLU A 112 -8.46 16.36 30.21
N PRO A 113 -9.26 15.29 29.99
CA PRO A 113 -9.77 14.51 31.11
C PRO A 113 -8.55 14.07 31.92
N VAL A 114 -8.58 14.37 33.22
CA VAL A 114 -7.57 13.86 34.12
C VAL A 114 -7.71 12.35 34.05
N GLU A 115 -6.74 11.70 33.42
CA GLU A 115 -6.65 10.25 33.39
C GLU A 115 -6.58 9.82 34.86
N GLU A 116 -7.70 9.33 35.39
CA GLU A 116 -7.73 8.75 36.73
C GLU A 116 -6.76 7.58 36.68
N GLN A 117 -5.56 7.81 37.21
CA GLN A 117 -4.58 6.76 37.34
C GLN A 117 -5.30 5.62 38.07
N PRO A 118 -5.38 4.42 37.48
CA PRO A 118 -6.01 3.30 38.15
C PRO A 118 -5.37 3.18 39.53
N PRO A 119 -6.15 2.95 40.61
CA PRO A 119 -5.58 2.77 41.93
C PRO A 119 -4.50 1.70 41.80
N THR A 120 -3.24 2.09 42.03
CA THR A 120 -2.10 1.19 42.03
C THR A 120 -2.25 0.25 43.22
N SER A 121 -3.09 -0.77 43.10
CA SER A 121 -3.30 -1.83 44.09
C SER A 121 -2.62 -3.11 43.65
N TYR A 122 -1.38 -3.00 43.17
CA TYR A 122 -0.53 -4.16 42.94
C TYR A 122 0.36 -4.28 44.16
N ALA A 123 0.09 -5.29 44.97
CA ALA A 123 1.10 -5.87 45.82
C ALA A 123 2.27 -6.27 44.91
N GLU A 124 3.42 -5.70 45.22
CA GLU A 124 4.70 -5.89 44.56
C GLU A 124 5.15 -7.35 44.71
N GLU A 125 4.68 -8.22 43.81
CA GLU A 125 5.34 -9.49 43.57
C GLU A 125 6.51 -9.20 42.62
N ASN A 126 7.71 -9.18 43.19
CA ASN A 126 8.99 -9.08 42.51
C ASN A 126 9.14 -10.20 41.47
N GLN A 127 8.57 -10.02 40.28
CA GLN A 127 9.08 -10.66 39.08
C GLN A 127 10.14 -9.74 38.51
N GLU A 128 11.38 -10.09 38.86
CA GLU A 128 12.59 -9.71 38.16
C GLU A 128 12.28 -9.73 36.64
N PRO A 129 12.37 -8.59 35.94
CA PRO A 129 12.10 -8.57 34.51
C PRO A 129 13.08 -9.55 33.87
N GLU A 130 12.55 -10.65 33.33
CA GLU A 130 13.32 -11.52 32.44
C GLU A 130 13.97 -10.61 31.43
N GLU A 131 15.30 -10.56 31.44
CA GLU A 131 16.11 -9.79 30.49
C GLU A 131 15.67 -10.23 29.09
N ALA A 132 14.78 -9.44 28.48
CA ALA A 132 14.33 -9.68 27.13
C ALA A 132 15.58 -9.76 26.26
N GLU A 133 15.83 -10.94 25.71
CA GLU A 133 17.00 -11.21 24.90
C GLU A 133 17.19 -10.05 23.93
N THR A 134 18.33 -9.37 24.05
CA THR A 134 18.71 -8.24 23.21
C THR A 134 18.99 -8.77 21.82
N SER A 135 17.93 -9.12 21.10
CA SER A 135 17.98 -9.48 19.70
C SER A 135 18.71 -8.35 18.97
N ASN A 136 19.63 -8.70 18.07
CA ASN A 136 20.38 -7.72 17.30
C ASN A 136 19.42 -6.97 16.37
N ILE A 137 18.86 -5.86 16.86
CA ILE A 137 18.02 -4.95 16.08
C ILE A 137 18.95 -4.00 15.33
N ALA A 138 18.89 -4.04 14.00
CA ALA A 138 19.55 -3.09 13.12
C ALA A 138 18.55 -2.01 12.67
N GLU A 139 19.07 -0.86 12.25
CA GLU A 139 18.26 0.28 11.77
C GLU A 139 18.67 0.65 10.34
N ILE A 140 17.68 0.99 9.51
CA ILE A 140 17.89 1.46 8.13
C ILE A 140 16.98 2.65 7.81
N ASN A 141 17.52 3.67 7.13
CA ASN A 141 16.77 4.88 6.73
C ASN A 141 16.09 4.71 5.36
N GLN A 142 15.03 5.49 5.08
CA GLN A 142 14.35 5.44 3.78
C GLN A 142 15.32 5.78 2.63
N GLY A 143 15.39 4.88 1.64
CA GLY A 143 16.27 5.00 0.48
C GLY A 143 17.72 4.57 0.74
N GLU A 144 18.08 4.24 1.98
CA GLU A 144 19.38 3.66 2.32
C GLU A 144 19.40 2.18 1.96
N THR A 145 20.57 1.71 1.51
CA THR A 145 20.84 0.29 1.25
C THR A 145 21.88 -0.23 2.23
N GLN A 146 21.57 -1.32 2.91
CA GLN A 146 22.46 -2.01 3.85
C GLN A 146 22.78 -3.41 3.33
N VAL A 147 24.06 -3.78 3.40
CA VAL A 147 24.51 -5.12 3.00
C VAL A 147 24.38 -6.08 4.17
N LEU A 148 23.54 -7.10 4.02
CA LEU A 148 23.35 -8.18 4.99
C LEU A 148 24.28 -9.35 4.63
N ASN A 149 24.92 -9.96 5.63
CA ASN A 149 25.71 -11.18 5.46
C ASN A 149 25.06 -12.31 6.25
N VAL A 150 24.37 -13.22 5.57
CA VAL A 150 23.65 -14.35 6.20
C VAL A 150 24.08 -15.64 5.51
N GLY A 151 24.52 -16.64 6.28
CA GLY A 151 24.95 -17.93 5.71
C GLY A 151 26.11 -17.84 4.71
N GLY A 152 26.95 -16.79 4.77
CA GLY A 152 28.04 -16.55 3.82
C GLY A 152 27.62 -15.97 2.47
N LYS A 153 26.34 -15.62 2.30
CA LYS A 153 25.82 -14.88 1.15
C LYS A 153 25.60 -13.41 1.50
N GLN A 154 25.63 -12.56 0.49
CA GLN A 154 25.37 -11.13 0.62
C GLN A 154 24.03 -10.76 -0.01
N TYR A 155 23.27 -9.93 0.70
CA TYR A 155 21.99 -9.39 0.25
C TYR A 155 22.00 -7.87 0.41
N ASN A 156 21.45 -7.15 -0.56
CA ASN A 156 21.26 -5.70 -0.47
C ASN A 156 19.84 -5.41 0.00
N LEU A 157 19.69 -5.07 1.28
CA LEU A 157 18.42 -4.62 1.84
C LEU A 157 18.29 -3.12 1.67
N THR A 158 17.20 -2.65 1.08
CA THR A 158 16.87 -1.22 0.97
C THR A 158 15.50 -0.96 1.58
N LEU A 159 15.38 0.11 2.38
CA LEU A 159 14.06 0.60 2.82
C LEU A 159 13.44 1.42 1.69
N TYR A 160 12.65 0.77 0.84
CA TYR A 160 12.07 1.38 -0.36
C TYR A 160 11.02 2.44 -0.02
N PHE A 161 10.08 2.09 0.86
CA PHE A 161 8.99 2.98 1.25
C PHE A 161 8.60 2.79 2.71
N ILE A 162 8.15 3.86 3.35
CA ILE A 162 7.72 3.87 4.75
C ILE A 162 6.60 4.89 4.95
N THR A 163 5.59 4.48 5.70
CA THR A 163 4.50 5.31 6.21
C THR A 163 4.54 5.32 7.74
N GLU A 164 3.53 5.87 8.38
CA GLU A 164 3.40 5.87 9.85
C GLU A 164 3.32 4.46 10.45
N THR A 165 2.80 3.48 9.71
CA THR A 165 2.48 2.14 10.25
C THR A 165 2.94 0.99 9.36
N GLU A 166 3.41 1.27 8.14
CA GLU A 166 3.72 0.25 7.16
C GLU A 166 5.02 0.56 6.41
N VAL A 167 5.74 -0.49 6.01
CA VAL A 167 6.97 -0.39 5.23
C VAL A 167 6.96 -1.31 4.02
N LYS A 168 7.78 -0.96 3.03
CA LYS A 168 8.19 -1.88 1.96
C LYS A 168 9.70 -1.99 1.94
N LEU A 169 10.15 -3.23 1.97
CA LEU A 169 11.56 -3.58 1.85
C LEU A 169 11.84 -4.03 0.41
N ASP A 170 13.05 -3.77 -0.06
CA ASP A 170 13.56 -4.25 -1.33
C ASP A 170 14.85 -5.04 -1.04
N VAL A 171 14.87 -6.32 -1.39
CA VAL A 171 16.03 -7.19 -1.22
C VAL A 171 16.48 -7.65 -2.61
N ASP A 172 17.68 -7.22 -3.00
CA ASP A 172 18.29 -7.51 -4.30
C ASP A 172 17.36 -7.22 -5.51
N GLY A 173 16.55 -6.17 -5.42
CA GLY A 173 15.61 -5.75 -6.46
C GLY A 173 14.21 -6.36 -6.34
N VAL A 174 13.96 -7.24 -5.37
CA VAL A 174 12.66 -7.86 -5.13
C VAL A 174 11.97 -7.15 -3.96
N ARG A 175 10.79 -6.60 -4.23
CA ARG A 175 10.01 -5.82 -3.25
C ARG A 175 9.07 -6.70 -2.45
N SER A 176 8.96 -6.42 -1.15
CA SER A 176 7.94 -7.00 -0.28
C SER A 176 6.55 -6.41 -0.55
N ASP A 177 5.54 -7.08 -0.01
CA ASP A 177 4.25 -6.45 0.30
C ASP A 177 4.42 -5.41 1.42
N TRP A 178 3.31 -4.76 1.82
CA TRP A 178 3.31 -3.89 2.99
C TRP A 178 3.50 -4.72 4.27
N LEU A 179 4.44 -4.30 5.11
CA LEU A 179 4.78 -4.96 6.38
C LEU A 179 4.52 -3.98 7.53
N MET A 180 3.95 -4.47 8.63
CA MET A 180 3.75 -3.77 9.88
C MET A 180 4.76 -4.23 10.95
N ASP A 181 4.71 -3.62 12.13
CA ASP A 181 5.50 -4.06 13.28
C ASP A 181 5.20 -5.52 13.65
N GLY A 182 6.25 -6.35 13.72
CA GLY A 182 6.17 -7.78 13.99
C GLY A 182 6.08 -8.65 12.73
N ASP A 183 5.82 -8.08 11.56
CA ASP A 183 5.71 -8.85 10.32
C ASP A 183 7.08 -9.32 9.81
N ASP A 184 7.03 -10.41 9.04
CA ASP A 184 8.19 -11.04 8.44
C ASP A 184 8.16 -10.90 6.91
N PHE A 185 9.32 -10.58 6.34
CA PHE A 185 9.60 -10.74 4.92
C PHE A 185 10.60 -11.86 4.72
N VAL A 186 10.19 -12.89 3.99
CA VAL A 186 11.03 -14.05 3.67
C VAL A 186 11.46 -13.96 2.22
N TYR A 187 12.77 -13.97 2.00
CA TYR A 187 13.37 -13.96 0.66
C TYR A 187 14.49 -14.98 0.60
N GLN A 188 14.36 -15.99 -0.27
CA GLN A 188 15.28 -17.12 -0.36
C GLN A 188 15.50 -17.78 1.03
N ASP A 189 16.72 -17.69 1.57
CA ASP A 189 17.16 -18.26 2.84
C ASP A 189 17.21 -17.25 4.00
N ILE A 190 16.74 -16.01 3.80
CA ILE A 190 16.68 -14.98 4.85
C ILE A 190 15.25 -14.66 5.27
N ARG A 191 15.07 -14.43 6.57
CA ARG A 191 13.87 -13.85 7.18
C ARG A 191 14.24 -12.50 7.78
N ILE A 192 13.54 -11.45 7.38
CA ILE A 192 13.66 -10.12 7.95
C ILE A 192 12.39 -9.83 8.74
N THR A 193 12.51 -9.62 10.04
CA THR A 193 11.39 -9.27 10.92
C THR A 193 11.42 -7.77 11.19
N VAL A 194 10.33 -7.07 10.89
CA VAL A 194 10.15 -5.67 11.28
C VAL A 194 9.90 -5.63 12.78
N ARG A 195 10.70 -4.87 13.53
CA ARG A 195 10.58 -4.74 14.98
C ARG A 195 9.83 -3.49 15.39
N TYR A 196 10.11 -2.39 14.69
CA TYR A 196 9.40 -1.13 14.87
C TYR A 196 9.53 -0.24 13.64
N ILE A 197 8.58 0.68 13.48
CA ILE A 197 8.57 1.72 12.45
C ILE A 197 8.63 3.08 13.13
N LEU A 198 9.66 3.87 12.78
CA LEU A 198 9.79 5.25 13.26
C LEU A 198 9.60 6.22 12.08
N PHE A 199 8.45 6.89 12.06
CA PHE A 199 8.10 7.85 11.02
C PHE A 199 7.78 9.23 11.63
N GLN A 200 8.40 10.26 11.08
CA GLN A 200 8.12 11.65 11.43
C GLN A 200 7.78 12.41 10.15
N SER A 201 6.56 12.94 10.08
CA SER A 201 5.97 13.52 8.87
C SER A 201 6.50 14.91 8.48
N TYR A 202 7.18 15.61 9.40
CA TYR A 202 7.71 16.95 9.14
C TYR A 202 9.00 16.92 8.29
N PRO A 203 9.36 18.01 7.58
CA PRO A 203 10.59 18.09 6.79
C PRO A 203 11.84 17.82 7.65
N GLY A 204 12.66 16.85 7.23
CA GLY A 204 13.82 16.39 7.99
C GLY A 204 13.50 15.41 9.14
N GLY A 205 12.26 14.98 9.27
CA GLY A 205 11.84 13.92 10.18
C GLY A 205 12.51 12.58 9.86
N LYS A 206 12.71 11.77 10.91
CA LYS A 206 13.24 10.41 10.80
C LYS A 206 12.25 9.49 10.09
N LYS A 207 12.81 8.61 9.26
CA LYS A 207 12.09 7.56 8.54
C LYS A 207 12.94 6.31 8.59
N ILE A 208 12.81 5.58 9.68
CA ILE A 208 13.69 4.49 10.09
C ILE A 208 12.86 3.25 10.35
N VAL A 209 13.41 2.10 9.97
CA VAL A 209 12.88 0.80 10.38
C VAL A 209 13.91 0.11 11.25
N GLY A 210 13.48 -0.33 12.44
CA GLY A 210 14.20 -1.30 13.23
C GLY A 210 13.85 -2.71 12.76
N TYR A 211 14.83 -3.53 12.44
CA TYR A 211 14.61 -4.89 11.96
C TYR A 211 15.61 -5.89 12.55
N SER A 212 15.24 -7.17 12.56
CA SER A 212 16.16 -8.27 12.87
C SER A 212 16.23 -9.25 11.71
N VAL A 213 17.38 -9.91 11.55
CA VAL A 213 17.60 -10.88 10.47
C VAL A 213 17.80 -12.27 11.07
N GLY A 214 17.10 -13.24 10.51
CA GLY A 214 17.25 -14.67 10.81
C GLY A 214 17.38 -15.51 9.54
N SER A 215 17.73 -16.78 9.71
CA SER A 215 17.66 -17.77 8.63
C SER A 215 16.22 -18.26 8.50
N SER A 216 15.68 -18.36 7.28
CA SER A 216 14.45 -19.11 7.05
C SER A 216 14.82 -20.60 6.98
N GLY A 217 14.77 -21.27 8.13
CA GLY A 217 14.97 -22.73 8.22
C GLY A 217 13.91 -23.52 7.46
#